data_AF-A0A9W2V3S6-F1
#
_entry.id   AF-A0A9W2V3S6-F1
#
_cell.length_a   1.000
_cell.length_b   1.000
_cell.length_c   1.000
_cell.angle_alpha   90.00
_cell.angle_beta   90.00
_cell.angle_gamma   90.00
#
_symmetry.space_group_name_H-M   'P 1'
#
loop_
_entity.id
_entity.type
_entity.pdbx_description
1 polymer ?
#
loop_
_entity_poly.entity_id
_entity_poly.type
_entity_poly.pdbx_seq_one_letter_code
_entity_poly.pdbx_strand_id
1 'polypeptide(L)'
;MTQDQPLLAVQEALKQCFPVVEEQQGLWQSALRDCQPLLLSLSNLAEQLQAAQNLRFEDVPPLRAFPDLKERLRRKQLWAGDTVLDKLEERLSALLKVRDTVSSHVEQVLQTYEQHADTIGMDGVLQASVVSPSVADMLEWLQDIERHYRNSYLKRKCLLSSIQWGDLANIQALPKAWDRISEDEHQTLVQGTGFHLCLHVCFLSLCLSVLQRCPCSACIFFINLMFYVPWRGDMPQFFSLPIPDTLLNVSFFLEE
;
A
#
# COMPACT_ATOMS: atom_id res chain seq x y z
N MET A 1 -12.61 -1.66 41.81
CA MET A 1 -11.94 -2.28 40.64
C MET A 1 -12.44 -1.63 39.35
N THR A 2 -12.26 -0.31 39.21
CA THR A 2 -12.89 0.51 38.15
C THR A 2 -11.89 1.38 37.37
N GLN A 3 -10.58 1.25 37.65
CA GLN A 3 -9.54 2.12 37.06
C GLN A 3 -9.07 1.68 35.66
N ASP A 4 -9.27 0.42 35.24
CA ASP A 4 -8.75 -0.08 33.95
C ASP A 4 -9.71 0.11 32.76
N GLN A 5 -10.96 0.47 33.02
CA GLN A 5 -12.01 0.57 32.00
C GLN A 5 -11.71 1.61 30.89
N PRO A 6 -11.16 2.80 31.20
CA PRO A 6 -10.80 3.80 30.18
C PRO A 6 -9.61 3.37 29.31
N LEU A 7 -8.60 2.75 29.90
CA LEU A 7 -7.43 2.24 29.17
C LEU A 7 -7.81 1.09 28.23
N LEU A 8 -8.67 0.18 28.70
CA LEU A 8 -9.20 -0.92 27.89
C LEU A 8 -10.00 -0.42 26.68
N ALA A 9 -10.75 0.68 26.82
CA ALA A 9 -11.50 1.28 25.70
C ALA A 9 -10.56 1.77 24.58
N VAL A 10 -9.47 2.45 24.94
CA VAL A 10 -8.46 2.90 23.97
C VAL A 10 -7.75 1.71 23.33
N GLN A 11 -7.37 0.70 24.12
CA GLN A 11 -6.74 -0.52 23.61
C GLN A 11 -7.65 -1.28 22.65
N GLU A 12 -8.95 -1.33 22.90
CA GLU A 12 -9.90 -1.98 22.00
C GLU A 12 -10.09 -1.18 20.70
N ALA A 13 -10.19 0.14 20.78
CA ALA A 13 -10.23 1.00 19.59
C ALA A 13 -8.97 0.81 18.72
N LEU A 14 -7.78 0.75 19.35
CA LEU A 14 -6.52 0.46 18.67
C LEU A 14 -6.52 -0.92 18.00
N LYS A 15 -6.95 -1.97 18.71
CA LYS A 15 -7.06 -3.34 18.18
C LYS A 15 -7.96 -3.43 16.95
N GLN A 16 -9.00 -2.62 16.88
CA GLN A 16 -9.92 -2.58 15.75
C GLN A 16 -9.36 -1.74 14.58
N CYS A 17 -8.59 -0.69 14.86
CA CYS A 17 -8.01 0.19 13.85
C CYS A 17 -6.91 -0.49 13.02
N PHE A 18 -5.98 -1.22 13.65
CA PHE A 18 -4.81 -1.77 12.95
C PHE A 18 -5.14 -2.76 11.82
N PRO A 19 -6.09 -3.71 11.98
CA PRO A 19 -6.50 -4.60 10.88
C PRO A 19 -7.07 -3.83 9.68
N VAL A 20 -7.82 -2.74 9.93
CA VAL A 20 -8.35 -1.89 8.85
C VAL A 20 -7.20 -1.22 8.12
N VAL A 21 -6.22 -0.66 8.83
CA VAL A 21 -5.03 -0.06 8.22
C VAL A 21 -4.24 -1.06 7.37
N GLU A 22 -4.12 -2.30 7.83
CA GLU A 22 -3.47 -3.38 7.08
C GLU A 22 -4.22 -3.71 5.78
N GLU A 23 -5.55 -3.86 5.84
CA GLU A 23 -6.37 -4.05 4.65
C GLU A 23 -6.21 -2.88 3.65
N GLN A 24 -6.26 -1.65 4.18
CA GLN A 24 -6.08 -0.44 3.38
C GLN A 24 -4.69 -0.38 2.71
N GLN A 25 -3.64 -0.88 3.37
CA GLN A 25 -2.31 -0.97 2.77
C GLN A 25 -2.30 -1.90 1.54
N GLY A 26 -3.03 -3.02 1.59
CA GLY A 26 -3.19 -3.91 0.45
C GLY A 26 -3.86 -3.22 -0.75
N LEU A 27 -4.94 -2.49 -0.50
CA LEU A 27 -5.65 -1.71 -1.51
C LEU A 27 -4.79 -0.59 -2.09
N TRP A 28 -4.05 0.12 -1.22
CA TRP A 28 -3.10 1.16 -1.61
C TRP A 28 -2.05 0.62 -2.58
N GLN A 29 -1.37 -0.48 -2.22
CA GLN A 29 -0.35 -1.09 -3.06
C GLN A 29 -0.92 -1.60 -4.39
N SER A 30 -2.14 -2.13 -4.38
CA SER A 30 -2.80 -2.55 -5.62
C SER A 30 -3.09 -1.36 -6.54
N ALA A 31 -3.65 -0.28 -6.00
CA ALA A 31 -3.92 0.93 -6.78
C ALA A 31 -2.63 1.57 -7.34
N LEU A 32 -1.53 1.54 -6.57
CA LEU A 32 -0.23 2.00 -7.06
C LEU A 32 0.29 1.15 -8.23
N ARG A 33 0.19 -0.18 -8.15
CA ARG A 33 0.59 -1.08 -9.26
C ARG A 33 -0.24 -0.82 -10.51
N ASP A 34 -1.53 -0.57 -10.36
CA ASP A 34 -2.43 -0.25 -11.48
C ASP A 34 -2.09 1.09 -12.16
N CYS A 35 -1.44 2.02 -11.45
CA CYS A 35 -0.99 3.30 -12.04
C CYS A 35 0.21 3.12 -12.97
N GLN A 36 1.11 2.18 -12.69
CA GLN A 36 2.36 2.01 -13.44
C GLN A 36 2.17 1.85 -14.96
N PRO A 37 1.31 0.93 -15.46
CA PRO A 37 1.10 0.80 -16.90
C PRO A 37 0.49 2.06 -17.54
N LEU A 38 -0.31 2.82 -16.80
CA LEU A 38 -0.90 4.07 -17.29
C LEU A 38 0.15 5.18 -17.41
N LEU A 39 1.03 5.32 -16.42
CA LEU A 39 2.15 6.25 -16.44
C LEU A 39 3.11 5.96 -17.60
N LEU A 40 3.44 4.68 -17.81
CA LEU A 40 4.24 4.25 -18.96
C LEU A 40 3.54 4.57 -20.28
N SER A 41 2.22 4.38 -20.35
CA SER A 41 1.46 4.73 -21.54
C SER A 41 1.50 6.23 -21.84
N LEU A 42 1.43 7.11 -20.83
CA LEU A 42 1.58 8.56 -21.01
C LEU A 42 2.99 8.93 -21.48
N SER A 43 4.02 8.35 -20.87
CA SER A 43 5.42 8.57 -21.27
C SER A 43 5.62 8.23 -22.75
N ASN A 44 5.15 7.05 -23.17
CA ASN A 44 5.23 6.60 -24.56
C ASN A 44 4.42 7.51 -25.51
N LEU A 45 3.23 7.97 -25.12
CA LEU A 45 2.47 8.93 -25.92
C LEU A 45 3.22 10.27 -26.10
N ALA A 46 3.90 10.74 -25.07
CA ALA A 46 4.73 11.94 -25.15
C ALA A 46 5.94 11.75 -26.07
N GLU A 47 6.60 10.59 -26.04
CA GLU A 47 7.66 10.23 -27.01
C GLU A 47 7.14 10.23 -28.45
N GLN A 48 5.96 9.64 -28.68
CA GLN A 48 5.35 9.60 -30.01
C GLN A 48 4.95 11.00 -30.50
N LEU A 49 4.42 11.85 -29.63
CA LEU A 49 4.13 13.25 -29.94
C LEU A 49 5.41 14.02 -30.30
N GLN A 50 6.49 13.80 -29.55
CA GLN A 50 7.78 14.43 -29.82
C GLN A 50 8.35 13.97 -31.17
N ALA A 51 8.30 12.67 -31.46
CA ALA A 51 8.75 12.11 -32.74
C ALA A 51 7.94 12.68 -33.91
N ALA A 52 6.62 12.79 -33.77
CA ALA A 52 5.75 13.39 -34.78
C ALA A 52 5.99 14.90 -34.95
N GLN A 53 6.38 15.62 -33.90
CA GLN A 53 6.75 17.04 -33.99
C GLN A 53 8.05 17.24 -34.78
N ASN A 54 9.03 16.37 -34.55
CA ASN A 54 10.35 16.42 -35.19
C ASN A 54 10.34 15.96 -36.65
N LEU A 55 9.35 15.15 -37.05
CA LEU A 55 9.21 14.69 -38.42
C LEU A 55 8.77 15.82 -39.36
N ARG A 56 9.51 16.00 -40.45
CA ARG A 56 9.10 16.79 -41.61
C ARG A 56 8.28 15.92 -42.54
N PHE A 57 6.96 15.95 -42.38
CA PHE A 57 6.03 15.13 -43.19
C PHE A 57 6.15 15.41 -44.70
N GLU A 58 6.55 16.63 -45.07
CA GLU A 58 6.83 17.03 -46.46
C GLU A 58 8.00 16.25 -47.07
N ASP A 59 8.96 15.81 -46.27
CA ASP A 59 10.15 15.09 -46.73
C ASP A 59 9.86 13.60 -46.98
N VAL A 60 8.66 13.12 -46.60
CA VAL A 60 8.26 11.72 -46.73
C VAL A 60 7.24 11.57 -47.88
N PRO A 61 7.64 11.09 -49.08
CA PRO A 61 6.80 11.14 -50.27
C PRO A 61 5.40 10.49 -50.13
N PRO A 62 5.24 9.33 -49.46
CA PRO A 62 3.92 8.75 -49.22
C PRO A 62 2.99 9.60 -48.35
N LEU A 63 3.53 10.43 -47.44
CA LEU A 63 2.74 11.22 -46.50
C LEU A 63 2.28 12.56 -47.09
N ARG A 64 2.89 13.02 -48.19
CA ARG A 64 2.50 14.27 -48.89
C ARG A 64 1.06 14.27 -49.39
N ALA A 65 0.51 13.10 -49.69
CA ALA A 65 -0.89 12.95 -50.09
C ALA A 65 -1.89 13.28 -48.96
N PHE A 66 -1.40 13.44 -47.72
CA PHE A 66 -2.21 13.64 -46.52
C PHE A 66 -1.74 14.89 -45.74
N PRO A 67 -2.01 16.11 -46.24
CA PRO A 67 -1.52 17.36 -45.64
C PRO A 67 -2.06 17.61 -44.23
N ASP A 68 -3.22 17.04 -43.89
CA ASP A 68 -3.87 17.14 -42.58
C ASP A 68 -3.42 16.06 -41.58
N LEU A 69 -2.60 15.10 -42.01
CA LEU A 69 -2.23 13.93 -41.20
C LEU A 69 -1.54 14.31 -39.89
N LYS A 70 -0.62 15.29 -39.94
CA LYS A 70 0.12 15.74 -38.75
C LYS A 70 -0.83 16.25 -37.66
N GLU A 71 -1.77 17.10 -38.04
CA GLU A 71 -2.74 17.67 -37.09
C GLU A 71 -3.76 16.62 -36.61
N ARG A 72 -4.20 15.72 -37.50
CA ARG A 72 -5.08 14.61 -37.10
C ARG A 72 -4.40 13.64 -36.15
N LEU A 73 -3.13 13.30 -36.39
CA LEU A 73 -2.34 12.45 -35.53
C LEU A 73 -2.17 13.10 -34.15
N ARG A 74 -1.79 14.39 -34.12
CA ARG A 74 -1.68 15.17 -32.89
C ARG A 74 -2.97 15.13 -32.08
N ARG A 75 -4.12 15.46 -32.70
CA ARG A 75 -5.42 15.42 -32.02
C ARG A 75 -5.76 14.03 -31.49
N LYS A 76 -5.49 12.98 -32.26
CA LYS A 76 -5.74 11.59 -31.84
C LYS A 76 -4.85 11.18 -30.65
N GLN A 77 -3.59 11.60 -30.65
CA GLN A 77 -2.66 11.33 -29.55
C GLN A 77 -3.03 12.08 -28.27
N LEU A 78 -3.42 13.36 -28.38
CA LEU A 78 -3.90 14.14 -27.24
C LEU A 78 -5.16 13.50 -26.64
N TRP A 79 -6.13 13.11 -27.48
CA TRP A 79 -7.34 12.44 -27.00
C TRP A 79 -7.05 11.09 -26.32
N ALA A 80 -6.11 10.31 -26.86
CA ALA A 80 -5.65 9.07 -26.21
C ALA A 80 -4.98 9.37 -24.86
N GLY A 81 -4.21 10.46 -24.78
CA GLY A 81 -3.60 10.94 -23.56
C GLY A 81 -4.62 11.34 -22.50
N ASP A 82 -5.64 12.12 -22.87
CA ASP A 82 -6.74 12.51 -21.97
C ASP A 82 -7.46 11.27 -21.43
N THR A 83 -7.70 10.27 -22.28
CA THR A 83 -8.29 8.98 -21.86
C THR A 83 -7.44 8.25 -20.81
N VAL A 84 -6.10 8.35 -20.89
CA VAL A 84 -5.21 7.74 -19.89
C VAL A 84 -5.19 8.57 -18.60
N LEU A 85 -5.28 9.90 -18.70
CA LEU A 85 -5.40 10.79 -17.53
C LEU A 85 -6.70 10.54 -16.76
N ASP A 86 -7.83 10.35 -17.44
CA ASP A 86 -9.10 9.98 -16.80
C ASP A 86 -8.95 8.68 -15.98
N LYS A 87 -8.29 7.66 -16.55
CA LYS A 87 -8.02 6.40 -15.84
C LYS A 87 -7.09 6.59 -14.64
N LEU A 88 -6.09 7.47 -14.75
CA LEU A 88 -5.22 7.79 -13.62
C LEU A 88 -5.97 8.54 -12.52
N GLU A 89 -6.92 9.40 -12.87
CA GLU A 89 -7.79 10.08 -11.90
C GLU A 89 -8.68 9.10 -11.15
N GLU A 90 -9.20 8.06 -11.81
CA GLU A 90 -9.91 6.96 -11.14
C GLU A 90 -9.01 6.25 -10.11
N ARG A 91 -7.75 5.98 -10.46
CA ARG A 91 -6.80 5.33 -9.52
C ARG A 91 -6.40 6.27 -8.38
N LEU A 92 -6.20 7.56 -8.64
CA LEU A 92 -6.03 8.57 -7.60
C LEU A 92 -7.24 8.62 -6.67
N SER A 93 -8.45 8.46 -7.18
CA SER A 93 -9.67 8.40 -6.37
C SER A 93 -9.71 7.16 -5.48
N ALA A 94 -9.16 6.03 -5.92
CA ALA A 94 -8.98 4.86 -5.07
C ALA A 94 -7.97 5.12 -3.94
N LEU A 95 -6.82 5.74 -4.24
CA LEU A 95 -5.82 6.13 -3.24
C LEU A 95 -6.39 7.16 -2.24
N LEU A 96 -7.20 8.10 -2.72
CA LEU A 96 -7.92 9.07 -1.89
C LEU A 96 -8.81 8.37 -0.86
N LYS A 97 -9.60 7.37 -1.30
CA LYS A 97 -10.48 6.60 -0.41
C LYS A 97 -9.71 5.85 0.68
N VAL A 98 -8.56 5.26 0.33
CA VAL A 98 -7.69 4.62 1.32
C VAL A 98 -7.23 5.64 2.36
N ARG A 99 -6.68 6.78 1.92
CA ARG A 99 -6.26 7.86 2.82
C ARG A 99 -7.39 8.29 3.75
N ASP A 100 -8.58 8.56 3.22
CA ASP A 100 -9.73 9.03 3.99
C ASP A 100 -10.23 8.00 4.99
N THR A 101 -10.24 6.73 4.59
CA THR A 101 -10.61 5.63 5.48
C THR A 101 -9.62 5.53 6.64
N VAL A 102 -8.32 5.57 6.36
CA VAL A 102 -7.29 5.52 7.41
C VAL A 102 -7.40 6.74 8.33
N SER A 103 -7.46 7.96 7.79
CA SER A 103 -7.62 9.18 8.60
C SER A 103 -8.85 9.10 9.51
N SER A 104 -9.99 8.63 9.00
CA SER A 104 -11.20 8.50 9.81
C SER A 104 -11.05 7.51 10.97
N HIS A 105 -10.34 6.39 10.78
CA HIS A 105 -10.14 5.41 11.86
C HIS A 105 -9.13 5.92 12.89
N VAL A 106 -8.04 6.56 12.44
CA VAL A 106 -7.06 7.19 13.32
C VAL A 106 -7.72 8.29 14.17
N GLU A 107 -8.57 9.12 13.56
CA GLU A 107 -9.31 10.16 14.27
C GLU A 107 -10.23 9.57 15.36
N GLN A 108 -10.95 8.49 15.07
CA GLN A 108 -11.82 7.83 16.06
C GLN A 108 -11.02 7.29 17.27
N VAL A 109 -9.85 6.71 17.03
CA VAL A 109 -8.97 6.24 18.10
C VAL A 109 -8.46 7.41 18.94
N LEU A 110 -8.00 8.49 18.29
CA LEU A 110 -7.52 9.69 18.98
C LEU A 110 -8.62 10.35 19.81
N GLN A 111 -9.85 10.45 19.29
CA GLN A 111 -11.00 10.95 20.03
C GLN A 111 -11.31 10.08 21.26
N THR A 112 -11.24 8.75 21.12
CA THR A 112 -11.44 7.81 22.24
C THR A 112 -10.36 8.01 23.32
N TYR A 113 -9.12 8.22 22.90
CA TYR A 113 -8.02 8.54 23.81
C TYR A 113 -8.23 9.89 24.52
N GLU A 114 -8.56 10.95 23.78
CA GLU A 114 -8.79 12.30 24.32
C GLU A 114 -9.90 12.31 25.37
N GLN A 115 -10.98 11.53 25.15
CA GLN A 115 -12.07 11.38 26.12
C GLN A 115 -11.65 10.73 27.46
N HIS A 116 -10.53 10.01 27.47
CA HIS A 116 -10.06 9.23 28.61
C HIS A 116 -8.70 9.69 29.15
N ALA A 117 -8.05 10.65 28.50
CA ALA A 117 -6.67 11.07 28.79
C ALA A 117 -6.47 11.48 30.26
N ASP A 118 -7.38 12.29 30.82
CA ASP A 118 -7.31 12.75 32.21
C ASP A 118 -7.43 11.62 33.23
N THR A 119 -8.09 10.51 32.86
CA THR A 119 -8.34 9.37 33.75
C THR A 119 -7.24 8.32 33.66
N ILE A 120 -6.67 8.10 32.47
CA ILE A 120 -5.60 7.11 32.25
C ILE A 120 -4.28 7.60 32.88
N GLY A 121 -3.98 8.90 32.75
CA GLY A 121 -2.72 9.48 33.22
C GLY A 121 -1.49 9.01 32.45
N MET A 122 -0.37 9.72 32.59
CA MET A 122 0.83 9.47 31.79
C MET A 122 1.43 8.07 31.99
N ASP A 123 1.44 7.57 33.23
CA ASP A 123 2.03 6.26 33.56
C ASP A 123 1.27 5.11 32.87
N GLY A 124 -0.06 5.21 32.76
CA GLY A 124 -0.89 4.19 32.10
C GLY A 124 -0.70 4.17 30.57
N VAL A 125 -0.46 5.33 29.96
CA VAL A 125 -0.25 5.45 28.50
C VAL A 125 1.13 4.93 28.08
N LEU A 126 2.15 5.12 28.92
CA LEU A 126 3.52 4.68 28.69
C LEU A 126 3.77 3.22 29.11
N GLN A 127 2.80 2.58 29.75
CA GLN A 127 2.96 1.20 30.22
C GLN A 127 2.97 0.21 29.04
N ALA A 128 4.17 -0.21 28.65
CA ALA A 128 4.37 -1.35 27.78
C ALA A 128 4.29 -2.68 28.55
N SER A 129 3.94 -3.75 27.85
CA SER A 129 4.02 -5.12 28.37
C SER A 129 5.02 -5.94 27.55
N VAL A 130 5.31 -7.15 28.01
CA VAL A 130 6.19 -8.10 27.27
C VAL A 130 5.57 -8.50 25.92
N VAL A 131 4.24 -8.43 25.80
CA VAL A 131 3.48 -8.92 24.63
C VAL A 131 2.77 -7.81 23.85
N SER A 132 2.82 -6.56 24.34
CA SER A 132 2.19 -5.42 23.68
C SER A 132 2.99 -4.14 23.91
N PRO A 133 3.14 -3.30 22.87
CA PRO A 133 3.71 -1.97 23.00
C PRO A 133 2.85 -1.08 23.92
N SER A 134 3.37 0.08 24.30
CA SER A 134 2.59 1.06 25.06
C SER A 134 1.50 1.69 24.18
N VAL A 135 0.47 2.25 24.81
CA VAL A 135 -0.56 3.02 24.07
C VAL A 135 0.07 4.24 23.40
N ALA A 136 1.06 4.86 24.02
CA ALA A 136 1.81 5.97 23.44
C ALA A 136 2.43 5.59 22.08
N ASP A 137 3.16 4.46 22.05
CA ASP A 137 3.83 3.98 20.84
C ASP A 137 2.80 3.68 19.73
N MET A 138 1.70 3.01 20.09
CA MET A 138 0.66 2.65 19.13
C MET A 138 -0.04 3.88 18.53
N LEU A 139 -0.28 4.92 19.33
CA LEU A 139 -0.84 6.18 18.86
C LEU A 139 0.15 6.94 17.96
N GLU A 140 1.43 6.98 18.33
CA GLU A 140 2.49 7.54 17.50
C GLU A 140 2.54 6.84 16.13
N TRP A 141 2.51 5.51 16.13
CA TRP A 141 2.49 4.73 14.88
C TRP A 141 1.28 5.07 14.02
N LEU A 142 0.08 5.17 14.59
CA LEU A 142 -1.12 5.55 13.81
C LEU A 142 -0.98 6.95 13.19
N GLN A 143 -0.40 7.91 13.90
CA GLN A 143 -0.15 9.25 13.35
C GLN A 143 0.90 9.23 12.22
N ASP A 144 1.96 8.44 12.36
CA ASP A 144 2.96 8.26 11.31
C ASP A 144 2.36 7.61 10.05
N ILE A 145 1.50 6.61 10.25
CA ILE A 145 0.75 5.95 9.18
C ILE A 145 -0.15 6.95 8.45
N GLU A 146 -0.93 7.73 9.19
CA GLU A 146 -1.81 8.75 8.61
C GLU A 146 -1.00 9.79 7.82
N ARG A 147 0.09 10.28 8.42
CA ARG A 147 1.01 11.23 7.78
C ARG A 147 1.60 10.67 6.50
N HIS A 148 1.96 9.38 6.48
CA HIS A 148 2.42 8.70 5.28
C HIS A 148 1.37 8.78 4.17
N TYR A 149 0.16 8.24 4.37
CA TYR A 149 -0.87 8.23 3.33
C TYR A 149 -1.24 9.63 2.84
N ARG A 150 -1.34 10.60 3.76
CA ARG A 150 -1.64 11.99 3.41
C ARG A 150 -0.58 12.60 2.51
N ASN A 151 0.69 12.52 2.91
CA ASN A 151 1.80 13.08 2.14
C ASN A 151 1.97 12.37 0.80
N SER A 152 1.86 11.04 0.83
CA SER A 152 1.99 10.15 -0.32
C SER A 152 0.95 10.46 -1.40
N TYR A 153 -0.31 10.61 -0.99
CA TYR A 153 -1.40 11.02 -1.86
C TYR A 153 -1.18 12.43 -2.43
N LEU A 154 -0.82 13.41 -1.58
CA LEU A 154 -0.65 14.79 -2.00
C LEU A 154 0.48 14.95 -3.03
N LYS A 155 1.62 14.30 -2.80
CA LYS A 155 2.74 14.30 -3.77
C LYS A 155 2.30 13.76 -5.14
N ARG A 156 1.58 12.64 -5.16
CA ARG A 156 1.07 12.01 -6.40
C ARG A 156 0.02 12.86 -7.10
N LYS A 157 -0.91 13.46 -6.35
CA LYS A 157 -1.90 14.40 -6.88
C LYS A 157 -1.23 15.62 -7.50
N CYS A 158 -0.26 16.22 -6.80
CA CYS A 158 0.50 17.36 -7.32
C CYS A 158 1.23 17.01 -8.60
N LEU A 159 1.92 15.86 -8.63
CA LEU A 159 2.63 15.38 -9.82
C LEU A 159 1.70 15.28 -11.03
N LEU A 160 0.54 14.64 -10.89
CA LEU A 160 -0.42 14.47 -11.99
C LEU A 160 -1.10 15.79 -12.38
N SER A 161 -1.36 16.69 -11.43
CA SER A 161 -1.92 18.02 -11.73
C SER A 161 -0.95 18.93 -12.48
N SER A 162 0.36 18.63 -12.45
CA SER A 162 1.40 19.41 -13.14
C SER A 162 1.54 19.06 -14.63
N ILE A 163 0.82 18.05 -15.11
CA ILE A 163 0.93 17.56 -16.48
C ILE A 163 0.47 18.63 -17.46
N GLN A 164 1.33 18.95 -18.42
CA GLN A 164 1.03 19.86 -19.51
C GLN A 164 1.56 19.26 -20.82
N TRP A 165 0.69 19.07 -21.81
CA TRP A 165 1.07 18.53 -23.12
C TRP A 165 2.05 19.42 -23.92
N GLY A 166 2.34 20.63 -23.43
CA GLY A 166 3.41 21.49 -23.94
C GLY A 166 4.81 21.09 -23.44
N ASP A 167 4.90 20.35 -22.33
CA ASP A 167 6.15 19.88 -21.73
C ASP A 167 6.23 18.35 -21.80
N LEU A 168 6.58 17.86 -23.00
CA LEU A 168 6.68 16.42 -23.25
C LEU A 168 7.82 15.77 -22.45
N ALA A 169 8.87 16.51 -22.12
CA ALA A 169 9.99 15.99 -21.34
C ALA A 169 9.56 15.65 -19.90
N ASN A 170 8.74 16.51 -19.28
CA ASN A 170 8.17 16.23 -17.97
C ASN A 170 7.23 15.00 -18.01
N ILE A 171 6.40 14.87 -19.05
CA ILE A 171 5.50 13.71 -19.21
C ILE A 171 6.31 12.41 -19.35
N GLN A 172 7.40 12.42 -20.12
CA GLN A 172 8.30 11.27 -20.25
C GLN A 172 9.00 10.91 -18.93
N ALA A 173 9.25 11.89 -18.06
CA ALA A 173 9.86 11.67 -16.76
C ALA A 173 8.87 11.19 -15.68
N LEU A 174 7.56 11.20 -15.94
CA LEU A 174 6.52 10.86 -14.95
C LEU A 174 6.70 9.51 -14.27
N PRO A 175 6.97 8.39 -14.98
CA PRO A 175 7.13 7.09 -14.31
C PRO A 175 8.25 7.14 -13.26
N LYS A 176 9.39 7.74 -13.61
CA LYS A 176 10.52 7.89 -12.70
C LYS A 176 10.22 8.85 -11.55
N ALA A 177 9.50 9.94 -11.82
CA ALA A 177 9.07 10.87 -10.78
C ALA A 177 8.09 10.22 -9.79
N TRP A 178 7.21 9.35 -10.28
CA TRP A 178 6.28 8.57 -9.47
C TRP A 178 7.00 7.56 -8.56
N ASP A 179 7.96 6.80 -9.11
CA ASP A 179 8.72 5.81 -8.36
C ASP A 179 9.55 6.44 -7.23
N ARG A 180 10.14 7.62 -7.47
CA ARG A 180 10.88 8.38 -6.45
C ARG A 180 10.05 8.76 -5.24
N ILE A 181 8.75 9.00 -5.42
CA ILE A 181 7.86 9.30 -4.30
C ILE A 181 7.82 8.10 -3.33
N SER A 182 7.78 6.88 -3.88
CA SER A 182 7.83 5.65 -3.08
C SER A 182 9.19 5.47 -2.39
N GLU A 183 10.30 5.77 -3.05
CA GLU A 183 11.64 5.66 -2.46
C GLU A 183 11.85 6.61 -1.27
N ASP A 184 11.42 7.87 -1.40
CA ASP A 184 11.46 8.87 -0.32
C ASP A 184 10.58 8.45 0.88
N GLU A 185 9.48 7.76 0.61
CA GLU A 185 8.57 7.22 1.63
C GLU A 185 9.22 6.10 2.45
N HIS A 186 9.95 5.19 1.81
CA HIS A 186 10.67 4.13 2.54
C HIS A 186 11.74 4.70 3.48
N GLN A 187 12.40 5.79 3.10
CA GLN A 187 13.41 6.43 3.95
C GLN A 187 12.81 7.17 5.15
N THR A 188 11.62 7.77 4.98
CA THR A 188 10.89 8.43 6.07
C THR A 188 10.22 7.44 7.02
N LEU A 189 9.77 6.29 6.50
CA LEU A 189 9.27 5.17 7.32
C LEU A 189 10.37 4.42 8.05
N VAL A 190 11.56 4.20 7.47
CA VAL A 190 12.65 3.44 8.13
C VAL A 190 13.29 4.19 9.31
N GLN A 191 13.14 5.52 9.37
CA GLN A 191 13.51 6.29 10.57
C GLN A 191 12.52 6.09 11.74
N GLY A 192 11.30 5.64 11.45
CA GLY A 192 10.30 5.21 12.42
C GLY A 192 10.05 3.70 12.27
N THR A 193 10.81 2.88 13.01
CA THR A 193 10.70 1.42 13.08
C THR A 193 9.27 0.86 13.36
N GLY A 194 8.29 1.74 13.59
CA GLY A 194 6.89 1.46 13.90
C GLY A 194 6.12 0.68 12.85
N PHE A 195 6.18 0.96 11.54
CA PHE A 195 5.22 0.32 10.60
C PHE A 195 5.40 -1.21 10.46
N HIS A 196 6.66 -1.66 10.35
CA HIS A 196 6.99 -3.08 10.19
C HIS A 196 6.95 -3.83 11.53
N LEU A 197 7.32 -3.20 12.65
CA LEU A 197 7.09 -3.78 13.97
C LEU A 197 5.61 -3.80 14.33
N CYS A 198 4.82 -2.79 13.95
CA CYS A 198 3.41 -2.70 14.27
C CYS A 198 2.59 -3.80 13.59
N LEU A 199 2.81 -4.01 12.28
CA LEU A 199 2.18 -5.13 11.57
C LEU A 199 2.63 -6.48 12.15
N HIS A 200 3.92 -6.68 12.40
CA HIS A 200 4.44 -7.96 12.89
C HIS A 200 4.02 -8.27 14.34
N VAL A 201 3.95 -7.26 15.22
CA VAL A 201 3.52 -7.38 16.62
C VAL A 201 2.00 -7.52 16.72
N CYS A 202 1.22 -6.82 15.89
CA CYS A 202 -0.22 -7.06 15.77
C CYS A 202 -0.53 -8.47 15.26
N PHE A 203 0.23 -8.96 14.26
CA PHE A 203 0.08 -10.32 13.75
C PHE A 203 0.45 -11.38 14.79
N LEU A 204 1.54 -11.19 15.54
CA LEU A 204 1.93 -12.07 16.64
C LEU A 204 0.89 -12.10 17.76
N SER A 205 0.27 -10.96 18.09
CA SER A 205 -0.80 -10.86 19.09
C SER A 205 -2.09 -11.55 18.63
N LEU A 206 -2.50 -11.37 17.37
CA LEU A 206 -3.62 -12.12 16.78
C LEU A 206 -3.33 -13.62 16.74
N CYS A 207 -2.14 -14.05 16.31
CA CYS A 207 -1.75 -15.45 16.29
C CYS A 207 -1.73 -16.08 17.69
N LEU A 208 -1.26 -15.37 18.72
CA LEU A 208 -1.31 -15.84 20.11
C LEU A 208 -2.74 -16.03 20.61
N SER A 209 -3.64 -15.09 20.28
CA SER A 209 -5.05 -15.18 20.68
C SER A 209 -5.80 -16.36 20.01
N VAL A 210 -5.39 -16.74 18.80
CA VAL A 210 -5.88 -17.94 18.08
C VAL A 210 -5.29 -19.22 18.69
N LEU A 211 -3.99 -19.24 19.02
CA LEU A 211 -3.32 -20.35 19.70
C LEU A 211 -3.95 -20.67 21.06
N GLN A 212 -4.39 -19.64 21.79
CA GLN A 212 -5.03 -19.80 23.09
C GLN A 212 -6.45 -20.38 23.01
N ARG A 213 -7.06 -20.40 21.81
CA ARG A 213 -8.35 -21.06 21.52
C ARG A 213 -8.23 -22.44 20.89
N CYS A 214 -7.11 -22.79 20.24
CA CYS A 214 -6.90 -24.10 19.62
C CYS A 214 -5.44 -24.59 19.76
N PRO A 215 -5.10 -25.42 20.75
CA PRO A 215 -3.78 -26.02 20.90
C PRO A 215 -3.67 -27.27 20.00
N CYS A 216 -3.80 -27.11 18.68
CA CYS A 216 -3.62 -28.20 17.75
C CYS A 216 -2.18 -28.17 17.22
N SER A 217 -1.47 -29.31 17.23
CA SER A 217 -0.07 -29.46 16.77
C SER A 217 0.20 -28.87 15.37
N ALA A 218 -0.82 -28.83 14.50
CA ALA A 218 -0.75 -28.23 13.17
C ALA A 218 -0.52 -26.70 13.16
N CYS A 219 -0.97 -25.96 14.18
CA CYS A 219 -0.79 -24.50 14.27
C CYS A 219 0.65 -24.11 14.64
N ILE A 220 1.36 -24.97 15.38
CA ILE A 220 2.76 -24.74 15.78
C ILE A 220 3.71 -24.91 14.57
N PHE A 221 3.35 -25.78 13.62
CA PHE A 221 4.16 -26.02 12.42
C PHE A 221 4.14 -24.84 11.43
N PHE A 222 3.01 -24.15 11.30
CA PHE A 222 2.87 -22.97 10.43
C PHE A 222 3.74 -21.78 10.90
N ILE A 223 3.91 -21.65 12.22
CA ILE A 223 4.71 -20.57 12.81
C ILE A 223 6.20 -20.82 12.55
N ASN A 224 6.69 -22.05 12.68
CA ASN A 224 8.08 -22.37 12.36
C ASN A 224 8.44 -22.13 10.88
N LEU A 225 7.47 -22.24 9.97
CA LEU A 225 7.69 -21.97 8.54
C LEU A 225 7.74 -20.46 8.23
N MET A 226 6.94 -19.64 8.95
CA MET A 226 6.97 -18.17 8.86
C MET A 226 8.27 -17.56 9.40
N PHE A 227 8.87 -18.15 10.45
CA PHE A 227 10.11 -17.65 11.04
C PHE A 227 11.39 -18.03 10.27
N TYR A 228 11.34 -19.00 9.35
CA TYR A 228 12.54 -19.50 8.65
C TYR A 228 12.71 -19.02 7.21
N VAL A 229 11.73 -18.29 6.65
CA VAL A 229 11.82 -17.72 5.29
C VAL A 229 12.08 -16.22 5.37
N PRO A 230 13.28 -15.73 5.02
CA PRO A 230 13.51 -14.30 4.88
C PRO A 230 12.70 -13.79 3.69
N TRP A 231 11.84 -12.80 3.94
CA TRP A 231 11.07 -12.07 2.92
C TRP A 231 12.03 -11.24 2.05
N ARG A 232 12.75 -11.88 1.11
CA ARG A 232 13.33 -11.20 -0.04
C ARG A 232 12.28 -11.17 -1.13
N GLY A 233 11.98 -9.98 -1.63
CA GLY A 233 10.99 -9.70 -2.67
C GLY A 233 11.34 -10.25 -4.05
N ASP A 234 11.57 -11.55 -4.17
CA ASP A 234 11.56 -12.31 -5.42
C ASP A 234 10.77 -13.60 -5.16
N MET A 235 9.55 -13.69 -5.70
CA MET A 235 8.80 -14.94 -5.81
C MET A 235 9.54 -15.85 -6.80
N PRO A 236 10.04 -17.05 -6.41
CA PRO A 236 10.34 -18.06 -7.40
C PRO A 236 9.02 -18.68 -7.86
N GLN A 237 8.80 -18.69 -9.18
CA GLN A 237 7.75 -19.48 -9.81
C GLN A 237 7.98 -20.97 -9.49
N PHE A 238 7.21 -21.53 -8.57
CA PHE A 238 7.07 -22.98 -8.42
C PHE A 238 5.66 -23.39 -8.83
N PHE A 239 5.48 -23.64 -10.12
CA PHE A 239 4.48 -24.60 -10.59
C PHE A 239 5.20 -25.92 -10.89
N SER A 240 4.62 -27.01 -10.38
CA SER A 240 4.83 -28.41 -10.78
C SER A 240 6.08 -29.11 -10.24
N LEU A 241 5.90 -29.99 -9.25
CA LEU A 241 6.53 -31.33 -9.11
C LEU A 241 5.74 -32.15 -8.05
N PRO A 242 5.75 -33.50 -8.13
CA PRO A 242 4.66 -34.37 -7.71
C PRO A 242 4.68 -34.74 -6.22
N ILE A 243 3.50 -35.13 -5.73
CA ILE A 243 3.26 -35.74 -4.42
C ILE A 243 4.07 -37.05 -4.32
N PRO A 244 4.92 -37.25 -3.30
CA PRO A 244 5.48 -38.57 -3.01
C PRO A 244 4.43 -39.47 -2.33
N ASP A 245 4.16 -40.62 -2.96
CA ASP A 245 3.29 -41.71 -2.49
C ASP A 245 3.85 -42.48 -1.29
N THR A 246 4.12 -41.81 -0.17
CA THR A 246 4.56 -42.50 1.05
C THR A 246 3.94 -41.95 2.33
N LEU A 247 2.60 -41.86 2.39
CA LEU A 247 1.83 -41.95 3.65
C LEU A 247 0.40 -42.52 3.42
N LEU A 248 0.24 -43.43 2.45
CA LEU A 248 -0.91 -44.32 2.33
C LEU A 248 -0.51 -45.69 2.91
N ASN A 249 -0.57 -45.82 4.23
CA ASN A 249 -0.74 -47.05 5.01
C ASN A 249 -0.31 -46.78 6.44
N VAL A 250 -1.27 -46.58 7.35
CA VAL A 250 -1.58 -47.46 8.48
C VAL A 250 -2.85 -46.89 9.12
N SER A 251 -4.00 -47.23 8.53
CA SER A 251 -5.22 -47.44 9.29
C SER A 251 -5.20 -48.91 9.71
N PHE A 252 -5.01 -49.22 11.00
CA PHE A 252 -5.54 -50.39 11.74
C PHE A 252 -4.70 -50.64 13.00
N PHE A 253 -5.26 -50.31 14.17
CA PHE A 253 -5.23 -51.04 15.45
C PHE A 253 -6.01 -50.14 16.45
N LEU A 254 -7.34 -50.23 16.50
CA LEU A 254 -8.18 -51.09 17.37
C LEU A 254 -8.15 -50.69 18.86
N GLU A 255 -9.32 -50.24 19.30
CA GLU A 255 -10.05 -50.54 20.54
C GLU A 255 -9.32 -50.58 21.91
N GLU A 256 -10.01 -49.94 22.87
CA GLU A 256 -9.79 -49.73 24.32
C GLU A 256 -8.84 -48.61 24.78
#